data_AF-A0A6G3Q928-F1
#
_entry.id   AF-A0A6G3Q928-F1
#
_cell.length_a   1.000
_cell.length_b   1.000
_cell.length_c   1.000
_cell.angle_alpha   90.00
_cell.angle_beta   90.00
_cell.angle_gamma   90.00
#
_symmetry.space_group_name_H-M   'P 1'
#
loop_
_entity.id
_entity.type
_entity.pdbx_description
1 polymer ?
#
loop_
_entity_poly.entity_id
_entity_poly.type
_entity_poly.pdbx_seq_one_letter_code
_entity_poly.pdbx_strand_id
1 'polypeptide(L)'
;MVSRTALIRTLITLLTVLFWAPVSMTATAQAAPAAAAAADCRALAPGASAAAERAIAAACAQVAADTWYTWGGGHGAQPGPTYGQVDPTDDASQHDPERRGFDCSGLVRYAYAQAAGSDILDGVASQQYYTHRAAARFTAAQGLAPLLPGDLLAYGSKQDLEHIAIYLGAGKMVEARQSGTKLMVSDVRLGNTYFGAVRVNTGQVTGNIHQTWGEDVWTKAEPRIAADRVYAFPYSTTIRVHCQKHAEMVSAEGYENDVWSYLPDYRAWVTNIYIQGPAWLEGVPDCRDNPPAP
;
A
#
# COMPACT_ATOMS: atom_id res chain seq x y z
N MET A 1 116.27 8.63 9.23
CA MET A 1 115.34 9.52 8.50
C MET A 1 114.23 8.67 7.91
N VAL A 2 112.99 8.96 8.32
CA VAL A 2 111.71 8.76 7.59
C VAL A 2 111.30 7.28 7.29
N SER A 3 110.36 6.69 8.05
CA SER A 3 108.87 6.67 7.82
C SER A 3 108.49 5.68 6.69
N ARG A 4 107.48 4.79 6.71
CA ARG A 4 106.23 4.69 7.49
C ARG A 4 105.47 3.39 7.06
N THR A 5 104.78 2.75 8.01
CA THR A 5 103.42 2.09 7.94
C THR A 5 102.98 1.35 6.66
N ALA A 6 102.75 0.04 6.67
CA ALA A 6 101.59 -0.73 7.18
C ALA A 6 100.27 -0.52 6.40
N LEU A 7 99.65 -1.61 5.89
CA LEU A 7 98.20 -1.89 5.97
C LEU A 7 97.82 -3.22 5.30
N ILE A 8 97.18 -4.06 6.12
CA ILE A 8 96.53 -5.35 5.82
C ILE A 8 95.20 -5.07 5.09
N ARG A 9 94.90 -5.81 4.02
CA ARG A 9 93.60 -5.77 3.33
C ARG A 9 92.74 -6.97 3.72
N THR A 10 91.63 -6.71 4.39
CA THR A 10 90.58 -7.67 4.73
C THR A 10 89.52 -7.71 3.63
N LEU A 11 89.14 -8.92 3.21
CA LEU A 11 88.13 -9.23 2.21
C LEU A 11 86.73 -9.24 2.88
N ILE A 12 85.73 -8.56 2.32
CA ILE A 12 84.33 -8.66 2.75
C ILE A 12 83.48 -9.08 1.55
N THR A 13 82.87 -10.26 1.66
CA THR A 13 81.88 -10.85 0.75
C THR A 13 80.51 -10.23 0.99
N LEU A 14 79.84 -9.75 -0.06
CA LEU A 14 78.51 -9.16 -0.02
C LEU A 14 77.46 -10.23 -0.36
N LEU A 15 76.53 -10.51 0.57
CA LEU A 15 75.41 -11.44 0.40
C LEU A 15 74.15 -10.62 0.08
N THR A 16 73.61 -10.73 -1.14
CA THR A 16 72.37 -10.04 -1.55
C THR A 16 71.15 -10.90 -1.23
N VAL A 17 70.28 -10.42 -0.34
CA VAL A 17 68.97 -11.01 -0.02
C VAL A 17 67.90 -10.34 -0.88
N LEU A 18 67.22 -11.10 -1.75
CA LEU A 18 66.04 -10.63 -2.48
C LEU A 18 64.82 -10.61 -1.55
N PHE A 19 64.26 -9.42 -1.32
CA PHE A 19 62.95 -9.25 -0.69
C PHE A 19 61.84 -9.35 -1.74
N TRP A 20 60.97 -10.35 -1.61
CA TRP A 20 59.73 -10.46 -2.37
C TRP A 20 58.62 -9.75 -1.58
N ALA A 21 58.12 -8.63 -2.10
CA ALA A 21 56.99 -7.91 -1.48
C ALA A 21 55.66 -8.48 -2.01
N PRO A 22 54.68 -8.80 -1.14
CA PRO A 22 53.36 -9.19 -1.59
C PRO A 22 52.59 -7.96 -2.09
N VAL A 23 52.07 -8.02 -3.31
CA VAL A 23 51.13 -7.04 -3.83
C VAL A 23 49.76 -7.33 -3.21
N SER A 24 49.35 -6.52 -2.25
CA SER A 24 47.98 -6.53 -1.74
C SER A 24 47.06 -5.92 -2.79
N MET A 25 46.30 -6.74 -3.51
CA MET A 25 45.16 -6.26 -4.30
C MET A 25 43.99 -5.97 -3.37
N THR A 26 43.75 -4.69 -3.08
CA THR A 26 42.48 -4.25 -2.51
C THR A 26 41.41 -4.34 -3.59
N ALA A 27 40.69 -5.46 -3.61
CA ALA A 27 39.42 -5.56 -4.33
C ALA A 27 38.42 -4.60 -3.67
N THR A 28 38.15 -3.47 -4.32
CA THR A 28 36.96 -2.66 -3.99
C THR A 28 35.74 -3.46 -4.42
N ALA A 29 35.12 -4.17 -3.49
CA ALA A 29 33.80 -4.75 -3.70
C ALA A 29 32.82 -3.60 -3.92
N GLN A 30 32.36 -3.41 -5.17
CA GLN A 30 31.29 -2.50 -5.50
C GLN A 30 29.98 -3.07 -4.93
N ALA A 31 29.65 -2.71 -3.71
CA ALA A 31 28.33 -2.99 -3.16
C ALA A 31 27.32 -1.97 -3.71
N ALA A 32 26.60 -2.28 -4.79
CA ALA A 32 25.38 -1.54 -5.17
C ALA A 32 24.49 -2.33 -6.14
N PRO A 33 23.33 -2.81 -5.66
CA PRO A 33 22.06 -2.39 -6.27
C PRO A 33 21.03 -1.83 -5.25
N ALA A 34 21.07 -2.26 -3.99
CA ALA A 34 20.03 -1.92 -3.00
C ALA A 34 20.07 -0.43 -2.56
N ALA A 35 21.25 0.16 -2.45
CA ALA A 35 21.42 1.55 -2.02
C ALA A 35 20.89 2.57 -3.05
N ALA A 36 20.91 2.24 -4.35
CA ALA A 36 20.36 3.10 -5.39
C ALA A 36 18.82 3.07 -5.42
N ALA A 37 18.21 1.92 -5.17
CA ALA A 37 16.74 1.79 -5.10
C ALA A 37 16.12 2.57 -3.92
N ALA A 38 16.84 2.67 -2.79
CA ALA A 38 16.42 3.47 -1.64
C ALA A 38 16.52 4.99 -1.91
N ALA A 39 17.46 5.44 -2.75
CA ALA A 39 17.65 6.87 -3.06
C ALA A 39 16.52 7.46 -3.92
N ASP A 40 15.79 6.63 -4.66
CA ASP A 40 14.68 7.04 -5.53
C ASP A 40 13.29 6.89 -4.86
N CYS A 41 13.23 6.42 -3.62
CA CYS A 41 11.97 6.33 -2.89
C CYS A 41 11.63 7.65 -2.20
N ARG A 42 10.83 8.48 -2.88
CA ARG A 42 10.29 9.76 -2.39
C ARG A 42 9.11 10.20 -3.26
N ALA A 43 8.48 11.34 -2.95
CA ALA A 43 7.59 11.98 -3.91
C ALA A 43 8.41 12.48 -5.13
N LEU A 44 8.06 12.01 -6.32
CA LEU A 44 8.73 12.24 -7.60
C LEU A 44 7.95 13.17 -8.53
N ALA A 45 6.80 13.69 -8.09
CA ALA A 45 6.01 14.68 -8.80
C ALA A 45 5.46 15.73 -7.81
N PRO A 46 5.12 16.95 -8.27
CA PRO A 46 4.45 17.94 -7.43
C PRO A 46 2.99 17.55 -7.14
N GLY A 47 2.36 18.26 -6.20
CA GLY A 47 0.93 18.16 -5.90
C GLY A 47 0.57 17.14 -4.82
N ALA A 48 1.56 16.44 -4.25
CA ALA A 48 1.35 15.65 -3.04
C ALA A 48 0.82 16.53 -1.90
N SER A 49 -0.16 16.04 -1.15
CA SER A 49 -0.55 16.70 0.11
C SER A 49 0.53 16.46 1.17
N ALA A 50 0.59 17.31 2.19
CA ALA A 50 1.53 17.10 3.31
C ALA A 50 1.33 15.73 3.99
N ALA A 51 0.12 15.19 4.00
CA ALA A 51 -0.15 13.86 4.52
C ALA A 51 0.37 12.76 3.57
N ALA A 52 0.16 12.92 2.25
CA ALA A 52 0.71 12.01 1.25
C ALA A 52 2.26 11.97 1.30
N GLU A 53 2.92 13.12 1.44
CA GLU A 53 4.37 13.19 1.59
C GLU A 53 4.86 12.42 2.83
N ARG A 54 4.15 12.53 3.97
CA ARG A 54 4.46 11.76 5.18
C ARG A 54 4.25 10.26 4.98
N ALA A 55 3.17 9.86 4.31
CA ALA A 55 2.90 8.45 4.02
C ALA A 55 4.00 7.86 3.12
N ILE A 56 4.36 8.57 2.05
CA ILE A 56 5.48 8.18 1.18
C ILE A 56 6.78 8.07 1.97
N ALA A 57 7.11 9.07 2.78
CA ALA A 57 8.32 9.05 3.60
C ALA A 57 8.35 7.85 4.56
N ALA A 58 7.23 7.51 5.19
CA ALA A 58 7.11 6.36 6.08
C ALA A 58 7.31 5.03 5.32
N ALA A 59 6.70 4.86 4.15
CA ALA A 59 6.91 3.67 3.33
C ALA A 59 8.36 3.56 2.82
N CYS A 60 8.94 4.67 2.36
CA CYS A 60 10.30 4.72 1.88
C CYS A 60 11.36 4.50 2.97
N ALA A 61 11.05 4.87 4.22
CA ALA A 61 11.90 4.50 5.35
C ALA A 61 11.99 2.98 5.54
N GLN A 62 10.92 2.22 5.23
CA GLN A 62 10.95 0.75 5.27
C GLN A 62 11.73 0.17 4.08
N VAL A 63 11.67 0.78 2.90
CA VAL A 63 12.56 0.43 1.78
C VAL A 63 14.02 0.64 2.17
N ALA A 64 14.35 1.80 2.75
CA ALA A 64 15.71 2.13 3.18
C ALA A 64 16.21 1.24 4.33
N ALA A 65 15.30 0.73 5.17
CA ALA A 65 15.60 -0.23 6.23
C ALA A 65 15.79 -1.67 5.72
N ASP A 66 15.73 -1.90 4.40
CA ASP A 66 15.80 -3.22 3.78
C ASP A 66 14.73 -4.17 4.39
N THR A 67 13.52 -3.66 4.61
CA THR A 67 12.44 -4.44 5.19
C THR A 67 11.95 -5.52 4.23
N TRP A 68 11.67 -6.72 4.77
CA TRP A 68 11.14 -7.83 3.99
C TRP A 68 9.68 -7.61 3.61
N TYR A 69 9.30 -8.11 2.43
CA TYR A 69 7.93 -8.55 2.23
C TYR A 69 7.63 -9.70 3.17
N THR A 70 6.40 -9.78 3.66
CA THR A 70 5.93 -10.86 4.51
C THR A 70 4.43 -11.03 4.33
N TRP A 71 3.97 -12.18 3.84
CA TRP A 71 2.54 -12.45 3.63
C TRP A 71 1.74 -12.35 4.93
N GLY A 72 0.69 -11.51 4.96
CA GLY A 72 -0.07 -11.17 6.18
C GLY A 72 0.64 -10.20 7.13
N GLY A 73 1.84 -9.72 6.77
CA GLY A 73 2.63 -8.80 7.58
C GLY A 73 2.02 -7.40 7.64
N GLY A 74 2.02 -6.75 8.80
CA GLY A 74 1.47 -5.40 8.98
C GLY A 74 0.06 -5.36 9.58
N HIS A 75 -0.52 -6.53 9.85
CA HIS A 75 -1.90 -6.69 10.31
C HIS A 75 -2.03 -7.01 11.81
N GLY A 76 -1.03 -6.63 12.60
CA GLY A 76 -1.10 -6.72 14.07
C GLY A 76 -2.13 -5.76 14.67
N ALA A 77 -2.31 -5.83 15.99
CA ALA A 77 -3.23 -4.96 16.74
C ALA A 77 -2.92 -3.46 16.60
N GLN A 78 -1.69 -3.11 16.19
CA GLN A 78 -1.27 -1.75 15.87
C GLN A 78 -0.55 -1.75 14.51
N PRO A 79 -0.63 -0.66 13.73
CA PRO A 79 0.11 -0.54 12.47
C PRO A 79 1.62 -0.65 12.68
N GLY A 80 2.27 -1.52 11.92
CA GLY A 80 3.72 -1.74 12.00
C GLY A 80 4.11 -3.15 11.58
N PRO A 81 5.42 -3.44 11.42
CA PRO A 81 5.86 -4.70 10.84
C PRO A 81 5.60 -5.87 11.80
N THR A 82 5.05 -6.96 11.25
CA THR A 82 4.78 -8.21 11.97
C THR A 82 5.41 -9.38 11.25
N TYR A 83 5.48 -10.54 11.91
CA TYR A 83 5.73 -11.80 11.21
C TYR A 83 4.50 -12.20 10.41
N GLY A 84 4.74 -12.96 9.35
CA GLY A 84 3.70 -13.41 8.44
C GLY A 84 3.34 -14.86 8.62
N GLN A 85 2.72 -15.40 7.58
CA GLN A 85 2.29 -16.78 7.50
C GLN A 85 2.63 -17.35 6.13
N VAL A 86 2.70 -18.67 6.03
CA VAL A 86 2.88 -19.33 4.74
C VAL A 86 1.59 -19.19 3.92
N ASP A 87 1.72 -18.67 2.72
CA ASP A 87 0.71 -18.80 1.67
C ASP A 87 0.90 -20.18 1.01
N PRO A 88 -0.06 -21.11 1.16
CA PRO A 88 0.07 -22.45 0.57
C PRO A 88 0.07 -22.45 -0.97
N THR A 89 -0.22 -21.31 -1.60
CA THR A 89 -0.21 -21.14 -3.06
C THR A 89 1.08 -20.50 -3.60
N ASP A 90 1.96 -20.01 -2.72
CA ASP A 90 3.26 -19.41 -3.09
C ASP A 90 4.42 -20.02 -2.30
N ASP A 91 5.25 -20.82 -2.97
CA ASP A 91 6.45 -21.43 -2.39
C ASP A 91 7.44 -20.40 -1.84
N ALA A 92 7.46 -19.16 -2.36
CA ALA A 92 8.35 -18.12 -1.86
C ALA A 92 7.97 -17.64 -0.44
N SER A 93 6.75 -17.95 0.02
CA SER A 93 6.22 -17.57 1.33
C SER A 93 6.70 -18.47 2.48
N GLN A 94 7.41 -19.57 2.21
CA GLN A 94 7.86 -20.53 3.22
C GLN A 94 8.62 -19.88 4.40
N HIS A 95 9.32 -18.78 4.13
CA HIS A 95 10.10 -18.03 5.13
C HIS A 95 9.40 -16.79 5.69
N ASP A 96 8.17 -16.51 5.29
CA ASP A 96 7.43 -15.35 5.78
C ASP A 96 7.11 -15.42 7.30
N PRO A 97 6.89 -16.59 7.91
CA PRO A 97 6.83 -16.71 9.38
C PRO A 97 8.11 -16.30 10.12
N GLU A 98 9.26 -16.29 9.44
CA GLU A 98 10.58 -15.97 10.00
C GLU A 98 11.01 -14.53 9.70
N ARG A 99 10.28 -13.84 8.81
CA ARG A 99 10.57 -12.48 8.37
C ARG A 99 9.60 -11.52 9.00
N ARG A 100 10.13 -10.49 9.65
CA ARG A 100 9.32 -9.39 10.17
C ARG A 100 9.23 -8.31 9.10
N GLY A 101 8.02 -8.00 8.64
CA GLY A 101 7.82 -7.14 7.48
C GLY A 101 6.37 -6.76 7.24
N PHE A 102 6.06 -6.49 5.97
CA PHE A 102 4.74 -6.06 5.51
C PHE A 102 4.33 -6.84 4.27
N ASP A 103 3.03 -7.10 4.12
CA ASP A 103 2.41 -7.31 2.81
C ASP A 103 2.00 -5.96 2.19
N CYS A 104 1.29 -6.01 1.06
CA CYS A 104 0.91 -4.84 0.29
C CYS A 104 0.01 -3.87 1.09
N SER A 105 -1.07 -4.37 1.67
CA SER A 105 -2.01 -3.59 2.48
C SER A 105 -1.42 -3.20 3.83
N GLY A 106 -0.59 -4.05 4.44
CA GLY A 106 0.09 -3.77 5.70
C GLY A 106 1.04 -2.58 5.58
N LEU A 107 1.77 -2.47 4.46
CA LEU A 107 2.63 -1.32 4.19
C LEU A 107 1.81 -0.02 4.03
N VAL A 108 0.70 -0.08 3.28
CA VAL A 108 -0.20 1.07 3.10
C VAL A 108 -0.82 1.50 4.42
N ARG A 109 -1.33 0.55 5.22
CA ARG A 109 -1.89 0.79 6.56
C ARG A 109 -0.88 1.51 7.44
N TYR A 110 0.34 0.98 7.53
CA TYR A 110 1.41 1.61 8.31
C TYR A 110 1.74 3.01 7.82
N ALA A 111 1.96 3.21 6.52
CA ALA A 111 2.33 4.49 5.95
C ALA A 111 1.29 5.59 6.25
N TYR A 112 0.02 5.27 6.03
CA TYR A 112 -1.07 6.22 6.28
C TYR A 112 -1.38 6.41 7.77
N ALA A 113 -1.14 5.40 8.62
CA ALA A 113 -1.21 5.57 10.05
C ALA A 113 -0.14 6.55 10.58
N GLN A 114 1.09 6.48 10.06
CA GLN A 114 2.13 7.47 10.36
C GLN A 114 1.74 8.88 9.86
N ALA A 115 1.12 8.97 8.70
CA ALA A 115 0.72 10.26 8.11
C ALA A 115 -0.44 10.94 8.86
N ALA A 116 -1.42 10.16 9.32
CA ALA A 116 -2.63 10.62 9.98
C ALA A 116 -2.51 10.69 11.52
N GLY A 117 -1.56 9.94 12.11
CA GLY A 117 -1.43 9.79 13.56
C GLY A 117 -2.42 8.81 14.18
N SER A 118 -3.20 8.08 13.37
CA SER A 118 -4.15 7.05 13.79
C SER A 118 -4.35 6.01 12.69
N ASP A 119 -4.82 4.82 13.05
CA ASP A 119 -5.08 3.75 12.09
C ASP A 119 -6.38 4.03 11.30
N ILE A 120 -6.21 4.44 10.04
CA ILE A 120 -7.33 4.91 9.18
C ILE A 120 -7.60 4.02 7.97
N LEU A 121 -6.73 3.04 7.71
CA LEU A 121 -6.76 2.15 6.54
C LEU A 121 -6.46 0.69 6.96
N ASP A 122 -7.05 0.25 8.06
CA ASP A 122 -6.97 -1.16 8.43
C ASP A 122 -7.69 -2.06 7.43
N GLY A 123 -7.23 -3.30 7.31
CA GLY A 123 -7.78 -4.30 6.38
C GLY A 123 -6.97 -4.49 5.10
N VAL A 124 -7.46 -5.38 4.24
CA VAL A 124 -6.80 -5.82 3.00
C VAL A 124 -6.91 -4.79 1.86
N ALA A 125 -6.22 -5.03 0.74
CA ALA A 125 -6.19 -4.15 -0.42
C ALA A 125 -7.58 -3.70 -0.91
N SER A 126 -8.56 -4.62 -0.94
CA SER A 126 -9.94 -4.27 -1.33
C SER A 126 -10.60 -3.30 -0.35
N GLN A 127 -10.47 -3.50 0.96
CA GLN A 127 -11.02 -2.61 1.99
C GLN A 127 -10.37 -1.22 1.94
N GLN A 128 -9.06 -1.16 1.69
CA GLN A 128 -8.33 0.10 1.57
C GLN A 128 -8.71 0.89 0.30
N TYR A 129 -8.91 0.21 -0.82
CA TYR A 129 -9.38 0.84 -2.05
C TYR A 129 -10.83 1.36 -1.92
N TYR A 130 -11.70 0.57 -1.28
CA TYR A 130 -13.10 0.90 -1.01
C TYR A 130 -13.30 1.66 0.31
N THR A 131 -12.28 2.36 0.80
CA THR A 131 -12.42 3.16 2.02
C THR A 131 -13.44 4.30 1.86
N HIS A 132 -14.24 4.56 2.90
CA HIS A 132 -15.05 5.78 3.08
C HIS A 132 -14.20 7.06 3.19
N ARG A 133 -12.88 6.89 3.30
CA ARG A 133 -11.89 7.97 3.28
C ARG A 133 -11.44 8.35 1.88
N ALA A 134 -12.09 7.88 0.82
CA ALA A 134 -11.74 8.29 -0.53
C ALA A 134 -12.09 9.77 -0.77
N ALA A 135 -11.09 10.59 -1.05
CA ALA A 135 -11.28 11.95 -1.56
C ALA A 135 -11.65 11.93 -3.06
N ALA A 136 -11.13 10.95 -3.80
CA ALA A 136 -11.43 10.72 -5.20
C ALA A 136 -11.12 9.26 -5.56
N ARG A 137 -11.82 8.73 -6.58
CA ARG A 137 -11.50 7.45 -7.23
C ARG A 137 -11.27 7.66 -8.72
N PHE A 138 -10.31 6.93 -9.25
CA PHE A 138 -9.89 7.02 -10.65
C PHE A 138 -9.96 5.63 -11.28
N THR A 139 -10.59 5.56 -12.44
CA THR A 139 -10.73 4.33 -13.22
C THR A 139 -9.43 3.99 -13.95
N ALA A 140 -9.23 2.70 -14.26
CA ALA A 140 -8.10 2.24 -15.07
C ALA A 140 -7.95 3.03 -16.39
N ALA A 141 -9.07 3.38 -17.05
CA ALA A 141 -9.07 4.12 -18.31
C ALA A 141 -8.49 5.54 -18.20
N GLN A 142 -8.53 6.15 -17.02
CA GLN A 142 -7.92 7.47 -16.78
C GLN A 142 -6.39 7.38 -16.62
N GLY A 143 -5.85 6.18 -16.37
CA GLY A 143 -4.43 5.94 -16.17
C GLY A 143 -3.82 6.80 -15.06
N LEU A 144 -2.59 7.25 -15.26
CA LEU A 144 -1.84 8.04 -14.26
C LEU A 144 -2.05 9.54 -14.35
N ALA A 145 -2.71 10.03 -15.41
CA ALA A 145 -2.86 11.46 -15.67
C ALA A 145 -3.50 12.26 -14.51
N PRO A 146 -4.55 11.78 -13.81
CA PRO A 146 -5.14 12.53 -12.71
C PRO A 146 -4.45 12.28 -11.36
N LEU A 147 -3.47 11.37 -11.31
CA LEU A 147 -2.89 10.89 -10.06
C LEU A 147 -1.82 11.82 -9.53
N LEU A 148 -1.79 11.93 -8.22
CA LEU A 148 -0.80 12.69 -7.45
C LEU A 148 -0.03 11.72 -6.55
N PRO A 149 1.22 12.02 -6.18
CA PRO A 149 1.94 11.18 -5.23
C PRO A 149 1.12 11.03 -3.94
N GLY A 150 1.06 9.79 -3.45
CA GLY A 150 0.25 9.37 -2.31
C GLY A 150 -1.00 8.60 -2.72
N ASP A 151 -1.53 8.78 -3.94
CA ASP A 151 -2.67 8.01 -4.40
C ASP A 151 -2.35 6.51 -4.36
N LEU A 152 -3.30 5.70 -3.90
CA LEU A 152 -3.15 4.26 -3.80
C LEU A 152 -3.55 3.61 -5.13
N LEU A 153 -2.65 2.82 -5.69
CA LEU A 153 -2.86 2.06 -6.92
C LEU A 153 -3.37 0.66 -6.55
N ALA A 154 -4.52 0.25 -7.07
CA ALA A 154 -5.10 -1.06 -6.82
C ALA A 154 -5.01 -1.97 -8.05
N TYR A 155 -4.79 -3.25 -7.77
CA TYR A 155 -4.63 -4.28 -8.78
C TYR A 155 -5.49 -5.50 -8.46
N GLY A 156 -6.02 -6.13 -9.50
CA GLY A 156 -6.87 -7.31 -9.42
C GLY A 156 -8.11 -7.18 -10.30
N SER A 157 -9.20 -7.78 -9.85
CA SER A 157 -10.50 -7.79 -10.49
C SER A 157 -11.54 -6.98 -9.71
N LYS A 158 -12.78 -6.89 -10.22
CA LYS A 158 -13.88 -6.26 -9.48
C LYS A 158 -14.24 -7.00 -8.19
N GLN A 159 -14.01 -8.31 -8.16
CA GLN A 159 -14.36 -9.20 -7.07
C GLN A 159 -13.22 -9.31 -6.06
N ASP A 160 -11.98 -9.26 -6.53
CA ASP A 160 -10.80 -9.47 -5.72
C ASP A 160 -9.68 -8.49 -6.11
N LEU A 161 -9.38 -7.55 -5.21
CA LEU A 161 -8.24 -6.66 -5.35
C LEU A 161 -7.08 -7.24 -4.55
N GLU A 162 -6.19 -7.91 -5.29
CA GLU A 162 -5.10 -8.73 -4.77
C GLU A 162 -3.91 -7.88 -4.28
N HIS A 163 -3.72 -6.67 -4.84
CA HIS A 163 -2.54 -5.87 -4.54
C HIS A 163 -2.82 -4.37 -4.49
N ILE A 164 -2.11 -3.67 -3.61
CA ILE A 164 -2.19 -2.22 -3.44
C ILE A 164 -0.81 -1.61 -3.21
N ALA A 165 -0.57 -0.42 -3.76
CA ALA A 165 0.71 0.28 -3.68
C ALA A 165 0.53 1.80 -3.57
N ILE A 166 1.56 2.52 -3.08
CA ILE A 166 1.52 3.98 -2.97
C ILE A 166 2.22 4.60 -4.19
N TYR A 167 1.49 5.40 -4.97
CA TYR A 167 2.04 6.12 -6.12
C TYR A 167 3.04 7.18 -5.65
N LEU A 168 4.22 7.19 -6.27
CA LEU A 168 5.27 8.16 -5.98
C LEU A 168 5.25 9.35 -6.94
N GLY A 169 4.47 9.30 -8.02
CA GLY A 169 4.64 10.21 -9.15
C GLY A 169 5.60 9.65 -10.20
N ALA A 170 5.69 10.33 -11.35
CA ALA A 170 6.62 9.99 -12.43
C ALA A 170 6.56 8.51 -12.89
N GLY A 171 5.38 7.87 -12.82
CA GLY A 171 5.24 6.46 -13.21
C GLY A 171 5.88 5.47 -12.24
N LYS A 172 6.21 5.87 -11.01
CA LYS A 172 6.79 5.01 -9.97
C LYS A 172 5.84 4.79 -8.81
N MET A 173 6.01 3.68 -8.10
CA MET A 173 5.29 3.36 -6.86
C MET A 173 6.21 2.67 -5.85
N VAL A 174 5.92 2.85 -4.56
CA VAL A 174 6.50 2.04 -3.49
C VAL A 174 5.54 0.91 -3.12
N GLU A 175 6.05 -0.31 -3.02
CA GLU A 175 5.24 -1.50 -2.78
C GLU A 175 5.96 -2.58 -1.97
N ALA A 176 5.16 -3.37 -1.26
CA ALA A 176 5.53 -4.70 -0.80
C ALA A 176 5.00 -5.70 -1.85
N ARG A 177 5.84 -6.10 -2.81
CA ARG A 177 5.34 -6.75 -4.03
C ARG A 177 4.92 -8.21 -3.85
N GLN A 178 5.76 -9.04 -3.23
CA GLN A 178 5.56 -10.49 -3.15
C GLN A 178 6.56 -11.16 -2.21
N SER A 179 6.25 -12.38 -1.76
CA SER A 179 7.13 -13.19 -0.92
C SER A 179 8.50 -13.43 -1.54
N GLY A 180 9.51 -13.62 -0.69
CA GLY A 180 10.91 -13.75 -1.11
C GLY A 180 11.60 -12.44 -1.50
N THR A 181 10.90 -11.30 -1.50
CA THR A 181 11.47 -10.00 -1.88
C THR A 181 11.51 -9.00 -0.73
N LYS A 182 12.26 -7.91 -0.91
CA LYS A 182 12.26 -6.73 -0.04
C LYS A 182 11.24 -5.71 -0.53
N LEU A 183 10.85 -4.78 0.33
CA LEU A 183 10.10 -3.60 -0.11
C LEU A 183 10.89 -2.83 -1.17
N MET A 184 10.22 -2.29 -2.18
CA MET A 184 10.89 -1.75 -3.36
C MET A 184 10.14 -0.58 -3.98
N VAL A 185 10.87 0.17 -4.82
CA VAL A 185 10.28 1.07 -5.81
C VAL A 185 10.19 0.35 -7.14
N SER A 186 9.02 0.40 -7.77
CA SER A 186 8.74 -0.22 -9.06
C SER A 186 8.19 0.79 -10.06
N ASP A 187 8.32 0.48 -11.35
CA ASP A 187 7.47 1.10 -12.38
C ASP A 187 6.01 0.70 -12.16
N VAL A 188 5.11 1.68 -12.32
CA VAL A 188 3.67 1.43 -12.27
C VAL A 188 3.26 0.55 -13.44
N ARG A 189 2.48 -0.48 -13.13
CA ARG A 189 1.99 -1.45 -14.11
C ARG A 189 0.57 -1.05 -14.52
N LEU A 190 0.34 -0.75 -15.80
CA LEU A 190 -1.00 -0.39 -16.32
C LEU A 190 -1.62 -1.51 -17.18
N GLY A 191 -1.23 -2.77 -16.91
CA GLY A 191 -1.77 -3.93 -17.61
C GLY A 191 -3.22 -4.25 -17.21
N ASN A 192 -3.72 -5.39 -17.67
CA ASN A 192 -5.12 -5.80 -17.47
C ASN A 192 -5.55 -5.94 -16.00
N THR A 193 -4.60 -6.08 -15.07
CA THR A 193 -4.87 -6.15 -13.64
C THR A 193 -4.90 -4.78 -12.96
N TYR A 194 -4.52 -3.69 -13.64
CA TYR A 194 -4.65 -2.35 -13.05
C TYR A 194 -6.12 -1.99 -12.95
N PHE A 195 -6.64 -1.90 -11.71
CA PHE A 195 -8.05 -1.65 -11.46
C PHE A 195 -8.37 -0.15 -11.48
N GLY A 196 -7.47 0.65 -10.92
CA GLY A 196 -7.66 2.07 -10.74
C GLY A 196 -6.85 2.59 -9.56
N ALA A 197 -7.23 3.77 -9.07
CA ALA A 197 -6.58 4.39 -7.93
C ALA A 197 -7.57 5.11 -7.00
N VAL A 198 -7.19 5.25 -5.74
CA VAL A 198 -7.93 6.03 -4.74
C VAL A 198 -7.04 7.09 -4.11
N ARG A 199 -7.55 8.32 -4.01
CA ARG A 199 -6.92 9.39 -3.24
C ARG A 199 -7.44 9.34 -1.81
N VAL A 200 -6.54 9.29 -0.84
CA VAL A 200 -6.93 9.17 0.58
C VAL A 200 -7.16 10.55 1.21
N ASN A 201 -8.29 10.69 1.91
CA ASN A 201 -8.58 11.79 2.82
C ASN A 201 -8.12 11.41 4.24
N THR A 202 -6.98 11.96 4.67
CA THR A 202 -6.47 11.79 6.03
C THR A 202 -7.07 12.76 7.05
N GLY A 203 -7.94 13.68 6.60
CA GLY A 203 -8.64 14.60 7.48
C GLY A 203 -9.81 13.95 8.22
N GLN A 204 -10.60 14.79 8.89
CA GLN A 204 -11.85 14.37 9.50
C GLN A 204 -12.83 13.91 8.41
N VAL A 205 -13.41 12.73 8.60
CA VAL A 205 -14.52 12.28 7.77
C VAL A 205 -15.80 12.76 8.42
N THR A 206 -16.62 13.47 7.66
CA THR A 206 -17.91 14.00 8.09
C THR A 206 -19.06 13.32 7.35
N GLY A 207 -20.25 13.31 7.97
CA GLY A 207 -21.45 12.69 7.43
C GLY A 207 -21.88 11.44 8.22
N ASN A 208 -22.90 10.76 7.72
CA ASN A 208 -23.44 9.57 8.37
C ASN A 208 -22.59 8.35 8.00
N ILE A 209 -21.74 7.90 8.91
CA ILE A 209 -20.84 6.78 8.71
C ILE A 209 -21.44 5.52 9.32
N HIS A 210 -21.55 4.48 8.49
CA HIS A 210 -22.14 3.20 8.87
C HIS A 210 -21.22 2.05 8.43
N GLN A 211 -21.42 0.88 9.01
CA GLN A 211 -20.71 -0.34 8.63
C GLN A 211 -21.69 -1.27 7.92
N THR A 212 -21.28 -1.90 6.82
CA THR A 212 -22.06 -3.00 6.24
C THR A 212 -21.80 -4.32 6.95
N TRP A 213 -22.66 -5.31 6.76
CA TRP A 213 -22.40 -6.69 7.14
C TRP A 213 -22.56 -7.61 5.92
N GLY A 214 -22.06 -8.84 6.06
CA GLY A 214 -22.01 -9.81 4.97
C GLY A 214 -20.77 -9.66 4.08
N GLU A 215 -20.71 -10.55 3.11
CA GLU A 215 -19.68 -10.64 2.08
C GLU A 215 -20.36 -10.48 0.70
N ASP A 216 -19.60 -10.06 -0.30
CA ASP A 216 -20.07 -9.89 -1.69
C ASP A 216 -21.33 -9.02 -1.89
N VAL A 217 -21.49 -7.98 -1.07
CA VAL A 217 -22.64 -7.07 -1.14
C VAL A 217 -22.53 -6.15 -2.36
N TRP A 218 -23.43 -6.32 -3.33
CA TRP A 218 -23.45 -5.50 -4.54
C TRP A 218 -24.24 -4.20 -4.36
N THR A 219 -23.59 -3.08 -4.60
CA THR A 219 -24.23 -1.79 -4.82
C THR A 219 -24.86 -1.71 -6.21
N LYS A 220 -25.87 -0.84 -6.35
CA LYS A 220 -26.78 -0.76 -7.49
C LYS A 220 -26.85 0.65 -8.06
N ALA A 221 -26.99 0.77 -9.37
CA ALA A 221 -27.12 2.06 -10.04
C ALA A 221 -28.43 2.77 -9.65
N GLU A 222 -29.46 1.98 -9.34
CA GLU A 222 -30.77 2.44 -8.89
C GLU A 222 -31.21 1.60 -7.68
N PRO A 223 -32.15 2.08 -6.84
CA PRO A 223 -32.57 1.40 -5.61
C PRO A 223 -33.56 0.26 -5.89
N ARG A 224 -33.10 -0.72 -6.68
CA ARG A 224 -33.80 -1.94 -7.06
C ARG A 224 -32.80 -3.05 -7.38
N ILE A 225 -33.15 -4.30 -7.08
CA ILE A 225 -32.30 -5.47 -7.23
C ILE A 225 -31.93 -5.72 -8.70
N ALA A 226 -32.86 -5.45 -9.62
CA ALA A 226 -32.64 -5.62 -11.06
C ALA A 226 -31.71 -4.58 -11.69
N ALA A 227 -31.36 -3.50 -10.97
CA ALA A 227 -30.48 -2.47 -11.52
C ALA A 227 -29.05 -2.96 -11.71
N ASP A 228 -28.34 -2.28 -12.60
CA ASP A 228 -26.94 -2.54 -12.89
C ASP A 228 -26.10 -2.50 -11.61
N ARG A 229 -25.21 -3.49 -11.49
CA ARG A 229 -24.26 -3.57 -10.39
C ARG A 229 -23.16 -2.54 -10.62
N VAL A 230 -22.88 -1.71 -9.61
CA VAL A 230 -21.83 -0.69 -9.70
C VAL A 230 -20.54 -1.23 -9.09
N TYR A 231 -20.58 -1.56 -7.80
CA TYR A 231 -19.43 -2.07 -7.03
C TYR A 231 -19.85 -3.22 -6.10
N ALA A 232 -18.95 -4.17 -5.89
CA ALA A 232 -19.08 -5.20 -4.85
C ALA A 232 -18.29 -4.79 -3.61
N PHE A 233 -18.88 -5.00 -2.44
CA PHE A 233 -18.18 -5.02 -1.17
C PHE A 233 -17.84 -6.48 -0.86
N PRO A 234 -16.60 -6.94 -1.13
CA PRO A 234 -16.22 -8.34 -0.88
C PRO A 234 -16.29 -8.67 0.61
N TYR A 235 -16.15 -7.68 1.48
CA TYR A 235 -16.20 -7.80 2.94
C TYR A 235 -17.03 -6.68 3.56
N SER A 236 -17.24 -6.77 4.87
CA SER A 236 -17.75 -5.67 5.69
C SER A 236 -16.95 -4.39 5.41
N THR A 237 -17.67 -3.33 5.01
CA THR A 237 -17.11 -2.09 4.50
C THR A 237 -17.73 -0.92 5.26
N THR A 238 -16.89 -0.02 5.76
CA THR A 238 -17.37 1.26 6.28
C THR A 238 -17.79 2.16 5.12
N ILE A 239 -19.02 2.66 5.17
CA ILE A 239 -19.66 3.45 4.12
C ILE A 239 -20.13 4.79 4.67
N ARG A 240 -20.16 5.80 3.80
CA ARG A 240 -20.87 7.05 4.05
C ARG A 240 -22.25 6.99 3.42
N VAL A 241 -23.29 7.29 4.18
CA VAL A 241 -24.66 7.39 3.69
C VAL A 241 -25.04 8.87 3.58
N HIS A 242 -25.40 9.30 2.38
CA HIS A 242 -25.82 10.68 2.14
C HIS A 242 -27.29 10.88 2.49
N CYS A 243 -28.14 9.97 2.03
CA CYS A 243 -29.58 9.97 2.24
C CYS A 243 -30.13 8.53 2.08
N GLN A 244 -31.36 8.30 2.52
CA GLN A 244 -32.07 7.03 2.32
C GLN A 244 -33.51 7.27 1.86
N LYS A 245 -34.16 6.26 1.28
CA LYS A 245 -35.57 6.32 0.90
C LYS A 245 -36.20 4.93 0.82
N HIS A 246 -37.52 4.87 0.85
CA HIS A 246 -38.27 3.67 0.47
C HIS A 246 -38.24 3.44 -1.04
N ALA A 247 -38.00 2.20 -1.46
CA ALA A 247 -38.01 1.75 -2.85
C ALA A 247 -38.43 0.26 -2.95
N GLU A 248 -37.71 -0.58 -3.71
CA GLU A 248 -38.06 -2.00 -3.82
C GLU A 248 -37.88 -2.73 -2.48
N MET A 249 -38.89 -3.50 -2.07
CA MET A 249 -38.78 -4.42 -0.93
C MET A 249 -37.78 -5.52 -1.25
N VAL A 250 -36.78 -5.71 -0.39
CA VAL A 250 -35.79 -6.78 -0.53
C VAL A 250 -35.94 -7.76 0.62
N SER A 251 -36.05 -9.05 0.28
CA SER A 251 -36.00 -10.15 1.25
C SER A 251 -34.80 -11.04 0.94
N ALA A 252 -33.85 -11.14 1.87
CA ALA A 252 -32.69 -12.01 1.77
C ALA A 252 -32.18 -12.41 3.17
N GLU A 253 -31.70 -13.65 3.31
CA GLU A 253 -31.06 -14.14 4.54
C GLU A 253 -31.91 -13.97 5.82
N GLY A 254 -33.24 -14.02 5.69
CA GLY A 254 -34.18 -13.84 6.81
C GLY A 254 -34.43 -12.37 7.19
N TYR A 255 -33.83 -11.43 6.46
CA TYR A 255 -34.10 -10.00 6.57
C TYR A 255 -35.05 -9.54 5.48
N GLU A 256 -35.91 -8.57 5.80
CA GLU A 256 -36.82 -7.92 4.86
C GLU A 256 -36.83 -6.42 5.15
N ASN A 257 -36.57 -5.61 4.12
CA ASN A 257 -36.58 -4.14 4.23
C ASN A 257 -36.76 -3.49 2.84
N ASP A 258 -37.50 -2.38 2.77
CA ASP A 258 -37.73 -1.59 1.56
C ASP A 258 -36.89 -0.30 1.51
N VAL A 259 -36.04 -0.07 2.51
CA VAL A 259 -35.18 1.12 2.57
C VAL A 259 -33.89 0.90 1.79
N TRP A 260 -33.54 1.91 1.00
CA TRP A 260 -32.30 1.99 0.23
C TRP A 260 -31.53 3.25 0.56
N SER A 261 -30.23 3.10 0.78
CA SER A 261 -29.29 4.17 1.11
C SER A 261 -28.44 4.54 -0.11
N TYR A 262 -28.29 5.84 -0.36
CA TYR A 262 -27.37 6.35 -1.37
C TYR A 262 -25.98 6.59 -0.79
N LEU A 263 -24.97 6.05 -1.47
CA LEU A 263 -23.57 6.12 -1.08
C LEU A 263 -22.83 7.09 -2.03
N PRO A 264 -22.50 8.31 -1.59
CA PRO A 264 -21.93 9.34 -2.46
C PRO A 264 -20.53 8.95 -2.96
N ASP A 265 -19.77 8.23 -2.14
CA ASP A 265 -18.39 7.79 -2.46
C ASP A 265 -18.34 6.75 -3.60
N TYR A 266 -19.48 6.15 -3.92
CA TYR A 266 -19.66 5.13 -4.96
C TYR A 266 -20.63 5.54 -6.06
N ARG A 267 -21.36 6.65 -5.85
CA ARG A 267 -22.51 7.06 -6.70
C ARG A 267 -23.47 5.89 -6.96
N ALA A 268 -23.78 5.16 -5.90
CA ALA A 268 -24.54 3.91 -5.98
C ALA A 268 -25.47 3.76 -4.78
N TRP A 269 -26.45 2.87 -4.91
CA TRP A 269 -27.42 2.51 -3.90
C TRP A 269 -27.07 1.17 -3.27
N VAL A 270 -27.38 1.01 -1.99
CA VAL A 270 -27.36 -0.28 -1.30
C VAL A 270 -28.65 -0.44 -0.51
N THR A 271 -29.19 -1.65 -0.47
CA THR A 271 -30.33 -1.96 0.39
C THR A 271 -29.89 -1.97 1.85
N ASN A 272 -30.72 -1.40 2.73
CA ASN A 272 -30.41 -1.29 4.15
C ASN A 272 -30.38 -2.65 4.87
N ILE A 273 -30.85 -3.73 4.25
CA ILE A 273 -30.69 -5.06 4.84
C ILE A 273 -29.22 -5.39 5.11
N TYR A 274 -28.27 -4.83 4.34
CA TYR A 274 -26.82 -5.07 4.49
C TYR A 274 -26.10 -3.98 5.30
N ILE A 275 -26.81 -3.01 5.87
CA ILE A 275 -26.21 -1.96 6.71
C ILE A 275 -26.49 -2.29 8.17
N GLN A 276 -25.44 -2.25 9.01
CA GLN A 276 -25.59 -2.42 10.45
C GLN A 276 -26.41 -1.25 11.03
N GLY A 277 -27.48 -1.57 11.75
CA GLY A 277 -28.36 -0.60 12.37
C GLY A 277 -29.84 -0.93 12.20
N PRO A 278 -30.73 0.02 12.54
CA PRO A 278 -32.16 -0.10 12.29
C PRO A 278 -32.49 -0.10 10.79
N ALA A 279 -33.68 -0.59 10.43
CA ALA A 279 -34.15 -0.64 9.04
C ALA A 279 -34.12 0.73 8.34
N TRP A 280 -34.50 1.78 9.08
CA TRP A 280 -34.31 3.19 8.71
C TRP A 280 -33.21 3.78 9.59
N LEU A 281 -32.11 4.23 8.98
CA LEU A 281 -30.93 4.70 9.70
C LEU A 281 -31.20 6.02 10.42
N GLU A 282 -30.87 6.10 11.70
CA GLU A 282 -31.02 7.34 12.47
C GLU A 282 -30.03 8.42 12.00
N GLY A 283 -30.49 9.68 11.94
CA GLY A 283 -29.67 10.82 11.52
C GLY A 283 -29.42 10.93 10.00
N VAL A 284 -29.73 9.88 9.23
CA VAL A 284 -29.66 9.91 7.77
C VAL A 284 -30.93 10.57 7.19
N PRO A 285 -30.80 11.66 6.40
CA PRO A 285 -31.95 12.36 5.84
C PRO A 285 -32.65 11.54 4.75
N ASP A 286 -33.92 11.87 4.50
CA ASP A 286 -34.67 11.32 3.36
C ASP A 286 -34.14 11.92 2.04
N CYS A 287 -33.95 11.09 1.02
CA CYS A 287 -33.48 11.55 -0.29
C CYS A 287 -34.47 12.49 -1.01
N ARG A 288 -35.74 12.55 -0.57
CA ARG A 288 -36.70 13.56 -1.05
C ARG A 288 -36.32 14.98 -0.62
N ASP A 289 -35.80 15.12 0.60
CA ASP A 289 -35.42 16.40 1.19
C ASP A 289 -33.96 16.77 0.88
N ASN A 290 -33.12 15.75 0.70
CA ASN A 290 -31.71 15.90 0.37
C ASN A 290 -31.33 14.99 -0.81
N PRO A 291 -31.71 15.37 -2.05
CA PRO A 291 -31.49 14.54 -3.21
C PRO A 291 -29.99 14.44 -3.53
N PRO A 292 -29.50 13.25 -3.90
CA PRO A 292 -28.11 13.10 -4.30
C PRO A 292 -27.82 13.91 -5.58
N ALA A 293 -26.61 14.45 -5.66
CA ALA A 293 -26.17 15.12 -6.88
C ALA A 293 -26.18 14.14 -8.07
N PRO A 294 -26.58 14.61 -9.28
CA PRO A 294 -26.63 13.78 -10.47
C PRO A 294 -25.26 13.20 -10.86
#